data_AF-X1ELT6-F1
#
_entry.id   AF-X1ELT6-F1
#
_cell.length_a   1.000
_cell.length_b   1.000
_cell.length_c   1.000
_cell.angle_alpha   90.00
_cell.angle_beta   90.00
_cell.angle_gamma   90.00
#
_symmetry.space_group_name_H-M   'P 1'
#
loop_
_entity.id
_entity.type
_entity.pdbx_description
1 polymer ?
#
loop_
_entity_poly.entity_id
_entity_poly.type
_entity_poly.pdbx_seq_one_letter_code
_entity_poly.pdbx_strand_id
1 'polypeptide(L)'
;GQIFKEIKAYSKEMGLFELNKLAIKLKIAVELARKSLHELIKTGKIKGLFTQRREFMTNKYMETKIKEIARVYRTMPLRELSNRLGVTESSIEENLAQIIARGDIDGYIDMSKRNFTAYSVPMEAKINAKPTAKKPLDRGKIEVVRDYDFIGGQLHFKVRIAAL
;
A
#
# COMPACT_ATOMS: atom_id res chain seq x y z
N GLY A 1 -11.22 -7.16 -24.98
CA GLY A 1 -12.61 -6.70 -24.85
C GLY A 1 -12.72 -5.51 -23.90
N GLN A 2 -13.77 -4.71 -24.05
CA GLN A 2 -14.09 -3.55 -23.20
C GLN A 2 -14.19 -3.93 -21.71
N ILE A 3 -14.87 -5.05 -21.42
CA ILE A 3 -15.03 -5.60 -20.05
C ILE A 3 -13.67 -5.78 -19.35
N PHE A 4 -12.65 -6.30 -20.04
CA PHE A 4 -11.32 -6.48 -19.44
C PHE A 4 -10.63 -5.16 -19.08
N LYS A 5 -10.89 -4.09 -19.85
CA LYS A 5 -10.36 -2.75 -19.52
C LYS A 5 -11.05 -2.21 -18.27
N GLU A 6 -12.36 -2.35 -18.20
CA GLU A 6 -13.17 -1.87 -17.07
C GLU A 6 -12.87 -2.63 -15.78
N ILE A 7 -12.72 -3.96 -15.83
CA ILE A 7 -12.29 -4.76 -14.67
C ILE A 7 -10.91 -4.31 -14.17
N LYS A 8 -9.96 -4.08 -15.08
CA LYS A 8 -8.62 -3.57 -14.70
C LYS A 8 -8.70 -2.21 -14.01
N ALA A 9 -9.50 -1.30 -14.54
CA ALA A 9 -9.70 0.03 -13.96
C ALA A 9 -10.33 -0.09 -12.56
N TYR A 10 -11.39 -0.86 -12.43
CA TYR A 10 -12.08 -1.10 -11.16
C TYR A 10 -11.15 -1.74 -10.12
N SER A 11 -10.33 -2.72 -10.52
CA SER A 11 -9.34 -3.34 -9.63
C SER A 11 -8.28 -2.36 -9.14
N LYS A 12 -7.83 -1.45 -10.01
CA LYS A 12 -6.85 -0.41 -9.64
C LYS A 12 -7.44 0.63 -8.69
N GLU A 13 -8.72 0.96 -8.87
CA GLU A 13 -9.44 1.94 -8.05
C GLU A 13 -9.78 1.39 -6.65
N MET A 14 -10.38 0.20 -6.60
CA MET A 14 -10.93 -0.35 -5.35
C MET A 14 -9.91 -1.12 -4.52
N GLY A 15 -8.98 -1.84 -5.17
CA GLY A 15 -7.96 -2.65 -4.51
C GLY A 15 -8.46 -3.94 -3.84
N LEU A 16 -9.60 -3.91 -3.15
CA LEU A 16 -10.33 -5.03 -2.54
C LEU A 16 -11.84 -4.85 -2.78
N PHE A 17 -12.51 -5.88 -3.30
CA PHE A 17 -13.97 -5.81 -3.53
C PHE A 17 -14.64 -7.18 -3.68
N GLU A 18 -15.92 -7.24 -3.34
CA GLU A 18 -16.77 -8.39 -3.64
C GLU A 18 -17.10 -8.49 -5.14
N LEU A 19 -17.15 -9.71 -5.67
CA LEU A 19 -17.50 -9.96 -7.06
C LEU A 19 -18.89 -9.43 -7.45
N ASN A 20 -19.84 -9.46 -6.51
CA ASN A 20 -21.19 -8.92 -6.74
C ASN A 20 -21.17 -7.41 -7.02
N LYS A 21 -20.32 -6.66 -6.31
CA LYS A 21 -20.18 -5.20 -6.52
C LYS A 21 -19.62 -4.89 -7.90
N LEU A 22 -18.61 -5.65 -8.35
CA LEU A 22 -18.08 -5.55 -9.71
C LEU A 22 -19.15 -5.87 -10.77
N ALA A 23 -19.89 -6.97 -10.58
CA ALA A 23 -20.93 -7.41 -11.50
C ALA A 23 -22.05 -6.36 -11.66
N ILE A 24 -22.52 -5.79 -10.54
CA ILE A 24 -23.51 -4.69 -10.53
C ILE A 24 -22.96 -3.46 -11.26
N LYS A 25 -21.71 -3.06 -10.98
CA LYS A 25 -21.08 -1.89 -11.60
C LYS A 25 -20.98 -2.03 -13.13
N LEU A 26 -20.63 -3.22 -13.63
CA LEU A 26 -20.45 -3.49 -15.05
C LEU A 26 -21.73 -3.98 -15.75
N LYS A 27 -22.83 -4.18 -15.00
CA LYS A 27 -24.10 -4.75 -15.50
C LYS A 27 -23.89 -6.11 -16.20
N ILE A 28 -23.09 -6.98 -15.59
CA ILE A 28 -22.81 -8.34 -16.07
C ILE A 28 -23.18 -9.39 -15.04
N ALA A 29 -23.30 -10.65 -15.46
CA ALA A 29 -23.42 -11.78 -14.53
C ALA A 29 -22.16 -11.94 -13.66
N VAL A 30 -22.33 -12.34 -12.41
CA VAL A 30 -21.23 -12.53 -11.43
C VAL A 30 -20.24 -13.59 -11.93
N GLU A 31 -20.74 -14.65 -12.57
CA GLU A 31 -19.95 -15.72 -13.15
C GLU A 31 -19.05 -15.20 -14.28
N LEU A 32 -19.56 -14.26 -15.09
CA LEU A 32 -18.76 -13.63 -16.14
C LEU A 32 -17.68 -12.73 -15.54
N ALA A 33 -18.01 -11.97 -14.48
CA ALA A 33 -17.04 -11.17 -13.75
C ALA A 33 -15.92 -12.05 -13.17
N ARG A 34 -16.27 -13.17 -12.54
CA ARG A 34 -15.32 -14.15 -11.99
C ARG A 34 -14.42 -14.76 -13.07
N LYS A 35 -15.01 -15.28 -14.16
CA LYS A 35 -14.25 -15.87 -15.28
C LYS A 35 -13.29 -14.85 -15.89
N SER A 36 -13.76 -13.62 -16.11
CA SER A 36 -12.94 -12.54 -16.66
C SER A 36 -11.78 -12.16 -15.74
N LEU A 37 -12.00 -12.08 -14.42
CA LEU A 37 -10.93 -11.85 -13.46
C LEU A 37 -9.91 -12.99 -13.47
N HIS A 38 -10.37 -14.25 -13.47
CA HIS A 38 -9.48 -15.42 -13.56
C HIS A 38 -8.60 -15.38 -14.81
N GLU A 39 -9.16 -15.04 -15.96
CA GLU A 39 -8.38 -14.91 -17.20
C GLU A 39 -7.34 -13.78 -17.11
N LEU A 40 -7.71 -12.64 -16.52
CA LEU A 40 -6.79 -11.52 -16.32
C LEU A 40 -5.65 -11.87 -15.35
N ILE A 41 -5.91 -12.66 -14.32
CA ILE A 41 -4.88 -13.18 -13.41
C ILE A 41 -3.97 -14.17 -14.15
N LYS A 42 -4.55 -15.16 -14.84
CA LYS A 42 -3.80 -16.18 -15.58
C LYS A 42 -2.88 -15.58 -16.65
N THR A 43 -3.32 -14.51 -17.31
CA THR A 43 -2.54 -13.80 -18.33
C THR A 43 -1.57 -12.76 -17.76
N GLY A 44 -1.48 -12.62 -16.43
CA GLY A 44 -0.62 -11.64 -15.76
C GLY A 44 -1.05 -10.18 -15.95
N LYS A 45 -2.22 -9.93 -16.53
CA LYS A 45 -2.76 -8.58 -16.79
C LYS A 45 -3.25 -7.89 -15.51
N ILE A 46 -3.56 -8.66 -14.47
CA ILE A 46 -3.82 -8.20 -13.11
C ILE A 46 -3.05 -9.11 -12.16
N LYS A 47 -2.43 -8.51 -11.14
CA LYS A 47 -1.85 -9.23 -9.99
C LYS A 47 -2.80 -9.14 -8.80
N GLY A 48 -3.30 -10.28 -8.36
CA GLY A 48 -4.25 -10.39 -7.26
C GLY A 48 -4.75 -11.81 -7.09
N LEU A 49 -5.57 -12.02 -6.07
CA LEU A 49 -6.11 -13.32 -5.71
C LEU A 49 -7.55 -13.19 -5.23
N PHE A 50 -8.23 -14.33 -5.14
CA PHE A 50 -9.50 -14.45 -4.45
C PHE A 50 -9.28 -14.74 -2.98
N THR A 51 -9.91 -13.95 -2.11
CA THR A 51 -9.89 -14.17 -0.67
C THR A 51 -10.83 -15.32 -0.31
N GLN A 52 -10.64 -15.89 0.87
CA GLN A 52 -11.56 -16.88 1.45
C GLN A 52 -12.98 -16.32 1.65
N ARG A 53 -13.12 -14.98 1.69
CA ARG A 53 -14.39 -14.26 1.85
C ARG A 53 -15.10 -13.97 0.53
N ARG A 54 -14.67 -14.61 -0.58
CA ARG A 54 -15.23 -14.43 -1.94
C ARG A 54 -15.04 -13.02 -2.51
N GLU A 55 -14.00 -12.34 -2.07
CA GLU A 55 -13.58 -11.04 -2.60
C GLU A 55 -12.41 -11.22 -3.55
N PHE A 56 -12.19 -10.24 -4.42
CA PHE A 56 -10.94 -10.10 -5.16
C PHE A 56 -10.06 -9.06 -4.47
N MET A 57 -8.81 -9.41 -4.20
CA MET A 57 -7.81 -8.54 -3.62
C MET A 57 -6.63 -8.40 -4.57
N THR A 58 -6.24 -7.17 -4.90
CA THR A 58 -5.01 -6.91 -5.65
C THR A 58 -3.77 -7.08 -4.77
N ASN A 59 -2.64 -7.50 -5.35
CA ASN A 59 -1.38 -7.58 -4.61
C ASN A 59 -1.02 -6.21 -4.01
N LYS A 60 -1.18 -5.12 -4.78
CA LYS A 60 -0.90 -3.76 -4.30
C LYS A 60 -1.68 -3.41 -3.02
N TYR A 61 -2.97 -3.75 -2.97
CA TYR A 61 -3.78 -3.52 -1.78
C TYR A 61 -3.27 -4.37 -0.61
N MET A 62 -2.96 -5.65 -0.85
CA MET A 62 -2.41 -6.54 0.16
C MET A 62 -1.08 -6.04 0.71
N GLU A 63 -0.14 -5.65 -0.16
CA GLU A 63 1.15 -5.06 0.21
C GLU A 63 0.96 -3.81 1.08
N THR A 64 0.01 -2.94 0.72
CA THR A 64 -0.31 -1.73 1.50
C THR A 64 -0.78 -2.11 2.91
N LYS A 65 -1.66 -3.11 3.03
CA LYS A 65 -2.13 -3.60 4.33
C LYS A 65 -1.06 -4.29 5.15
N ILE A 66 -0.19 -5.08 4.52
CA ILE A 66 0.97 -5.68 5.18
C ILE A 66 1.88 -4.57 5.74
N LYS A 67 2.21 -3.54 4.95
CA LYS A 67 3.01 -2.40 5.40
C LYS A 67 2.34 -1.64 6.56
N GLU A 68 1.03 -1.40 6.49
CA GLU A 68 0.27 -0.76 7.58
C GLU A 68 0.40 -1.55 8.89
N ILE A 69 0.26 -2.88 8.83
CA ILE A 69 0.38 -3.76 9.99
C ILE A 69 1.83 -3.79 10.52
N ALA A 70 2.81 -3.93 9.62
CA ALA A 70 4.23 -4.02 9.94
C ALA A 70 4.78 -2.75 10.62
N ARG A 71 4.16 -1.58 10.40
CA ARG A 71 4.51 -0.33 11.11
C ARG A 71 4.11 -0.36 12.58
N VAL A 72 3.07 -1.11 12.92
CA VAL A 72 2.56 -1.19 14.30
C VAL A 72 3.22 -2.33 15.06
N TYR A 73 3.48 -3.45 14.37
CA TYR A 73 4.02 -4.67 14.99
C TYR A 73 5.35 -5.04 14.36
N ARG A 74 6.42 -5.00 15.16
CA ARG A 74 7.76 -5.40 14.72
C ARG A 74 7.84 -6.86 14.29
N THR A 75 7.17 -7.75 15.01
CA THR A 75 7.13 -9.19 14.71
C THR A 75 5.70 -9.68 14.72
N MET A 76 5.32 -10.49 13.73
CA MET A 76 3.97 -11.02 13.58
C MET A 76 3.97 -12.44 13.00
N PRO A 77 3.14 -13.37 13.53
CA PRO A 77 2.93 -14.67 12.90
C PRO A 77 2.28 -14.56 11.52
N LEU A 78 2.74 -15.35 10.54
CA LEU A 78 2.16 -15.39 9.20
C LEU A 78 0.67 -15.76 9.24
N ARG A 79 0.28 -16.64 10.16
CA ARG A 79 -1.12 -17.01 10.43
C ARG A 79 -1.98 -15.80 10.80
N GLU A 80 -1.46 -14.85 11.56
CA GLU A 80 -2.19 -13.65 11.96
C GLU A 80 -2.45 -12.73 10.76
N LEU A 81 -1.45 -12.54 9.89
CA LEU A 81 -1.60 -11.80 8.63
C LEU A 81 -2.62 -12.46 7.70
N SER A 82 -2.52 -13.79 7.56
CA SER A 82 -3.44 -14.64 6.80
C SER A 82 -4.89 -14.46 7.27
N ASN A 83 -5.15 -14.56 8.57
CA ASN A 83 -6.48 -14.37 9.16
C ASN A 83 -7.03 -12.96 8.95
N ARG A 84 -6.20 -11.93 9.16
CA ARG A 84 -6.59 -10.52 9.01
C ARG A 84 -6.99 -10.20 7.57
N LEU A 85 -6.22 -10.70 6.61
CA LEU A 85 -6.39 -10.43 5.18
C LEU A 85 -7.34 -11.42 4.48
N GLY A 86 -7.69 -12.53 5.12
CA GLY A 86 -8.56 -13.55 4.56
C GLY A 86 -7.92 -14.30 3.38
N VAL A 87 -6.62 -14.52 3.43
CA VAL A 87 -5.82 -15.17 2.36
C VAL A 87 -5.02 -16.34 2.96
N THR A 88 -4.38 -17.18 2.15
CA THR A 88 -3.56 -18.28 2.68
C THR A 88 -2.21 -17.77 3.19
N GLU A 89 -1.60 -18.48 4.14
CA GLU A 89 -0.25 -18.15 4.61
C GLU A 89 0.78 -18.20 3.47
N SER A 90 0.64 -19.12 2.50
CA SER A 90 1.51 -19.16 1.33
C SER A 90 1.41 -17.89 0.48
N SER A 91 0.20 -17.32 0.31
CA SER A 91 0.05 -16.05 -0.40
C SER A 91 0.66 -14.87 0.37
N ILE A 92 0.60 -14.90 1.71
CA ILE A 92 1.29 -13.92 2.57
C ILE A 92 2.79 -14.03 2.39
N GLU A 93 3.34 -15.24 2.48
CA GLU A 93 4.77 -15.52 2.32
C GLU A 93 5.29 -15.03 0.97
N GLU A 94 4.60 -15.37 -0.13
CA GLU A 94 4.98 -14.93 -1.48
C GLU A 94 5.01 -13.40 -1.59
N ASN A 95 4.01 -12.71 -1.04
CA ASN A 95 3.96 -11.25 -1.11
C ASN A 95 4.96 -10.57 -0.18
N LEU A 96 5.20 -11.13 1.01
CA LEU A 96 6.26 -10.67 1.91
C LEU A 96 7.63 -10.82 1.26
N ALA A 97 7.92 -11.98 0.65
CA ALA A 97 9.16 -12.21 -0.07
C ALA A 97 9.34 -11.19 -1.20
N GLN A 98 8.29 -10.89 -1.96
CA GLN A 98 8.34 -9.89 -3.03
C GLN A 98 8.63 -8.47 -2.52
N ILE A 99 7.98 -8.03 -1.44
CA ILE A 99 8.20 -6.67 -0.92
C ILE A 99 9.54 -6.55 -0.19
N ILE A 100 10.02 -7.60 0.48
CA ILE A 100 11.35 -7.61 1.10
C ILE A 100 12.43 -7.59 0.02
N ALA A 101 12.32 -8.45 -0.99
CA ALA A 101 13.29 -8.51 -2.10
C ALA A 101 13.36 -7.19 -2.89
N ARG A 102 12.25 -6.44 -2.94
CA ARG A 102 12.18 -5.13 -3.59
C ARG A 102 12.74 -3.99 -2.71
N GLY A 103 12.98 -4.24 -1.42
CA GLY A 103 13.39 -3.21 -0.45
C GLY A 103 12.26 -2.32 0.05
N ASP A 104 11.00 -2.72 -0.19
CA ASP A 104 9.81 -1.99 0.26
C ASP A 104 9.60 -2.12 1.77
N ILE A 105 10.14 -3.18 2.37
CA ILE A 105 10.24 -3.40 3.82
C ILE A 105 11.62 -3.98 4.08
N ASP A 106 12.32 -3.42 5.06
CA ASP A 106 13.49 -4.07 5.65
C ASP A 106 13.02 -5.06 6.72
N GLY A 107 13.28 -6.34 6.51
CA GLY A 107 12.77 -7.41 7.34
C GLY A 107 13.09 -8.79 6.79
N TYR A 108 12.64 -9.82 7.50
CA TYR A 108 12.81 -11.21 7.09
C TYR A 108 11.65 -12.08 7.55
N ILE A 109 11.53 -13.25 6.91
CA ILE A 109 10.59 -14.30 7.31
C ILE A 109 11.41 -15.41 7.99
N ASP A 110 11.11 -15.69 9.25
CA ASP A 110 11.58 -16.88 9.96
C ASP A 110 10.65 -18.04 9.59
N MET A 111 11.10 -18.89 8.67
CA MET A 111 10.31 -20.02 8.17
C MET A 111 10.13 -21.13 9.22
N SER A 112 11.08 -21.28 10.15
CA SER A 112 10.99 -22.26 11.24
C SER A 112 9.91 -21.86 12.23
N LYS A 113 9.79 -20.57 12.54
CA LYS A 113 8.78 -20.05 13.48
C LYS A 113 7.51 -19.56 12.80
N ARG A 114 7.48 -19.52 11.46
CA ARG A 114 6.42 -18.93 10.64
C ARG A 114 6.07 -17.51 11.09
N ASN A 115 7.11 -16.72 11.34
CA ASN A 115 6.99 -15.34 11.78
C ASN A 115 7.66 -14.38 10.79
N PHE A 116 7.03 -13.24 10.59
CA PHE A 116 7.61 -12.11 9.88
C PHE A 116 8.13 -11.08 10.89
N THR A 117 9.34 -10.56 10.65
CA THR A 117 9.93 -9.46 11.43
C THR A 117 10.28 -8.30 10.52
N ALA A 118 9.76 -7.11 10.82
CA ALA A 118 10.03 -5.85 10.15
C ALA A 118 10.97 -4.97 11.01
N TYR A 119 12.09 -4.56 10.44
CA TYR A 119 13.03 -3.60 11.06
C TYR A 119 12.67 -2.16 10.73
N SER A 120 12.36 -1.91 9.45
CA SER A 120 11.98 -0.60 8.96
C SER A 120 10.96 -0.74 7.83
N VAL A 121 9.91 0.08 7.90
CA VAL A 121 8.89 0.17 6.86
C VAL A 121 8.83 1.63 6.43
N PRO A 122 9.34 1.98 5.23
CA PRO A 122 9.24 3.32 4.70
C PRO A 122 7.81 3.86 4.77
N MET A 123 7.69 5.09 5.25
CA MET A 123 6.44 5.81 5.19
C MET A 123 6.34 6.38 3.77
N GLU A 124 5.41 5.86 2.97
CA GLU A 124 5.11 6.48 1.68
C GLU A 124 4.65 7.90 1.99
N ALA A 125 5.48 8.90 1.63
CA ALA A 125 5.10 10.29 1.75
C ALA A 125 3.78 10.45 0.99
N LYS A 126 2.73 10.91 1.67
CA LYS A 126 1.49 11.28 1.00
C LYS A 126 1.83 12.41 0.03
N ILE A 127 2.11 12.10 -1.23
CA ILE A 127 2.16 13.07 -2.32
C ILE A 127 0.71 13.47 -2.59
N ASN A 128 0.11 14.22 -1.66
CA ASN A 128 -1.17 14.90 -1.78
C ASN A 128 -1.35 15.86 -0.60
N ALA A 129 -0.46 16.83 -0.53
CA ALA A 129 -0.84 18.18 -0.17
C ALA A 129 -0.05 19.09 -1.11
N LYS A 130 -0.62 19.46 -2.25
CA LYS A 130 -0.27 20.76 -2.83
C LYS A 130 -0.55 21.76 -1.71
N PRO A 131 0.43 22.50 -1.18
CA PRO A 131 0.11 23.61 -0.31
C PRO A 131 -0.75 24.55 -1.14
N THR A 132 -2.06 24.61 -0.83
CA THR A 132 -2.88 25.74 -1.26
C THR A 132 -2.24 26.94 -0.60
N ALA A 133 -1.50 27.70 -1.40
CA ALA A 133 -0.97 28.99 -1.02
C ALA A 133 -2.14 29.87 -0.59
N LYS A 134 -2.43 29.89 0.72
CA LYS A 134 -3.15 31.01 1.31
C LYS A 134 -2.24 32.21 1.08
N LYS A 135 -2.70 33.17 0.28
CA LYS A 135 -2.03 34.47 0.12
C LYS A 135 -1.74 35.02 1.53
N PRO A 136 -0.49 35.40 1.85
CA PRO A 136 -0.21 36.05 3.12
C PRO A 136 -0.92 37.40 3.14
N LEU A 137 -1.63 37.67 4.23
CA LEU A 137 -1.98 39.04 4.60
C LEU A 137 -0.67 39.82 4.77
N ASP A 138 -0.60 40.96 4.10
CA ASP A 138 0.53 41.88 4.15
C ASP A 138 0.69 42.47 5.55
N ARG A 139 1.67 41.97 6.31
CA ARG A 139 2.25 42.63 7.48
C ARG A 139 3.72 42.26 7.61
N GLY A 140 4.58 43.12 7.06
CA GLY A 140 6.00 43.21 7.37
C GLY A 140 6.86 42.10 6.73
N LYS A 141 7.95 42.49 6.07
CA LYS A 141 8.94 41.58 5.52
C LYS A 141 9.66 40.84 6.66
N ILE A 142 9.17 39.66 7.02
CA ILE A 142 9.87 38.73 7.91
C ILE A 142 10.58 37.72 7.02
N GLU A 143 11.90 37.73 6.99
CA GLU A 143 12.68 36.68 6.35
C GLU A 143 12.96 35.56 7.37
N VAL A 144 12.49 34.35 7.04
CA VAL A 144 12.77 33.14 7.82
C VAL A 144 13.85 32.36 7.07
N VAL A 145 15.08 32.45 7.57
CA VAL A 145 16.20 31.64 7.06
C VAL A 145 16.26 30.34 7.87
N ARG A 146 16.27 29.21 7.16
CA ARG A 146 16.42 27.88 7.75
C ARG A 146 17.76 27.31 7.32
N ASP A 147 18.66 27.17 8.29
CA ASP A 147 19.92 26.45 8.12
C ASP A 147 19.70 24.99 8.53
N TYR A 148 20.09 24.07 7.66
CA TYR A 148 20.05 22.63 7.91
C TYR A 148 21.49 22.11 7.98
N ASP A 149 21.79 21.35 9.02
CA ASP A 149 23.06 20.65 9.14
C ASP A 149 22.84 19.18 9.55
N PHE A 150 23.63 18.28 8.97
CA PHE A 150 23.57 16.85 9.20
C PHE A 150 24.88 16.40 9.86
N ILE A 151 24.82 16.20 11.17
CA ILE A 151 25.96 15.75 11.98
C ILE A 151 25.58 14.43 12.66
N GLY A 152 26.36 13.37 12.44
CA GLY A 152 26.21 12.10 13.16
C GLY A 152 24.89 11.36 12.92
N GLY A 153 24.23 11.56 11.77
CA GLY A 153 22.96 10.91 11.44
C GLY A 153 21.72 11.58 12.04
N GLN A 154 21.87 12.71 12.73
CA GLN A 154 20.76 13.51 13.25
C GLN A 154 20.68 14.85 12.51
N LEU A 155 19.48 15.19 12.03
CA LEU A 155 19.20 16.48 11.41
C LEU A 155 19.08 17.55 12.51
N HIS A 156 19.96 18.52 12.46
CA HIS A 156 19.87 19.72 13.27
C HIS A 156 19.34 20.85 12.38
N PHE A 157 18.39 21.64 12.90
CA PHE A 157 17.96 22.86 12.23
C PHE A 157 17.94 24.03 13.20
N LYS A 158 18.35 25.19 12.71
CA LYS A 158 18.32 26.44 13.47
C LYS A 158 17.42 27.42 12.71
N VAL A 159 16.42 27.94 13.41
CA VAL A 159 15.53 28.99 12.89
C VAL A 159 16.02 30.31 13.44
N ARG A 160 16.32 31.26 12.54
CA ARG A 160 16.54 32.66 12.91
C ARG A 160 15.40 33.49 12.38
N ILE A 161 14.92 34.40 13.23
CA ILE A 161 13.92 35.41 12.86
C ILE A 161 14.67 36.73 12.82
N ALA A 162 14.82 37.32 11.64
CA ALA A 162 15.35 38.67 11.49
C ALA A 162 14.20 39.61 11.09
N ALA A 163 14.07 40.72 11.81
CA ALA A 163 13.24 41.84 11.42
C ALA A 163 14.15 42.91 10.78
N LEU A 164 13.78 43.40 9.61
CA LEU A 164 14.37 44.57 8.97
C LEU A 164 13.57 45.82 9.33
#